data_AF-A0A519VV77-F1
#
_entry.id   AF-A0A519VV77-F1
#
_cell.length_a   1.000
_cell.length_b   1.000
_cell.length_c   1.000
_cell.angle_alpha   90.00
_cell.angle_beta   90.00
_cell.angle_gamma   90.00
#
_symmetry.space_group_name_H-M   'P 1'
#
loop_
_entity.id
_entity.type
_entity.pdbx_description
1 polymer ?
#
loop_
_entity_poly.entity_id
_entity_poly.type
_entity_poly.pdbx_seq_one_letter_code
_entity_poly.pdbx_strand_id
1 'polypeptide(L)' 'MPIAKNGKFVRVQSTYIRIKSIVSVKPKELIHYDEEDRIVSKELPEIHIGTAKTSFAFLFHDAQQRDSALKNLLSILGE' A
#
# COMPACT_ATOMS: atom_id res chain seq x y z
N MET A 1 4.26 5.70 -13.17
CA MET A 1 4.45 5.14 -11.82
C MET A 1 3.13 5.11 -11.06
N PRO A 2 2.84 4.04 -10.30
CA PRO A 2 1.59 3.91 -9.53
C PRO A 2 1.53 4.86 -8.32
N ILE A 3 2.67 5.41 -7.88
CA ILE A 3 2.74 6.39 -6.79
C ILE A 3 3.52 7.62 -7.23
N ALA A 4 3.01 8.82 -6.93
CA ALA A 4 3.64 10.10 -7.26
C ALA A 4 3.28 11.19 -6.24
N LYS A 5 4.22 12.09 -5.93
CA LYS A 5 3.99 13.27 -5.08
C LYS A 5 3.48 14.43 -5.94
N ASN A 6 2.33 14.98 -5.56
CA ASN A 6 1.71 16.12 -6.20
C ASN A 6 1.49 17.22 -5.14
N GLY A 7 2.56 17.95 -4.81
CA GLY A 7 2.55 18.97 -3.76
C GLY A 7 2.21 18.40 -2.39
N LYS A 8 1.04 18.78 -1.84
CA LYS A 8 0.55 18.32 -0.51
C LYS A 8 -0.18 16.97 -0.55
N PHE A 9 -0.24 16.34 -1.72
CA PHE A 9 -0.95 15.09 -1.96
C PHE A 9 0.02 14.02 -2.46
N VAL A 10 -0.28 12.78 -2.13
CA VAL A 10 0.27 11.61 -2.80
C VAL A 10 -0.82 11.03 -3.69
N ARG A 11 -0.49 10.81 -4.96
CA ARG A 11 -1.33 10.08 -5.90
C ARG A 11 -0.97 8.61 -5.79
N VAL A 12 -1.93 7.77 -5.44
CA VAL A 12 -1.84 6.31 -5.48
C VAL A 12 -2.83 5.82 -6.52
N GLN A 13 -2.31 5.30 -7.63
CA GLN A 13 -3.07 4.98 -8.84
C GLN A 13 -3.87 6.20 -9.36
N SER A 14 -5.19 6.17 -9.26
CA SER A 14 -6.11 7.26 -9.61
C SER A 14 -6.58 8.09 -8.41
N THR A 15 -6.19 7.74 -7.19
CA THR A 15 -6.66 8.38 -5.95
C THR A 15 -5.64 9.37 -5.40
N TYR A 16 -6.11 10.53 -4.99
CA TYR A 16 -5.29 11.55 -4.32
C TYR A 16 -5.55 11.56 -2.82
N ILE A 17 -4.50 11.35 -2.03
CA ILE A 17 -4.58 11.35 -0.57
C ILE A 17 -3.69 12.47 -0.04
N ARG A 18 -4.23 13.28 0.89
CA ARG A 18 -3.45 14.36 1.49
C ARG A 18 -2.39 13.76 2.41
N ILE A 19 -1.12 14.12 2.23
CA ILE A 19 0.00 13.51 2.97
C ILE A 19 -0.22 13.62 4.49
N LYS A 20 -0.56 14.82 4.99
CA LYS A 20 -0.83 15.07 6.41
C LYS A 20 -2.02 14.29 6.99
N SER A 21 -2.86 13.68 6.14
CA SER A 21 -4.00 12.90 6.61
C SER A 21 -3.68 11.41 6.78
N ILE A 22 -2.55 10.95 6.23
CA ILE A 22 -2.11 9.56 6.31
C ILE A 22 -1.54 9.31 7.70
N VAL A 23 -2.11 8.31 8.38
CA VAL A 23 -1.74 7.91 9.74
C VAL A 23 -0.98 6.57 9.72
N SER A 24 -1.31 5.69 8.78
CA SER A 24 -0.66 4.39 8.66
C SER A 24 -0.59 3.90 7.22
N VAL A 25 0.49 3.20 6.88
CA VAL A 25 0.65 2.49 5.61
C VAL A 25 1.10 1.06 5.94
N LYS A 26 0.36 0.05 5.48
CA LYS A 26 0.67 -1.36 5.72
C LYS A 26 0.50 -2.17 4.43
N PRO A 27 1.47 -2.99 4.02
CA PRO A 27 1.22 -4.01 3.01
C PRO A 27 0.30 -5.10 3.59
N LYS A 28 -0.54 -5.69 2.75
CA LYS A 28 -1.25 -6.92 3.11
C LYS A 28 -0.29 -8.11 3.06
N GLU A 29 -0.39 -8.99 4.05
CA GLU A 29 0.35 -10.24 4.05
C GLU A 29 -0.11 -11.10 2.87
N LEU A 30 0.84 -11.65 2.13
CA LEU A 30 0.58 -12.44 0.92
C LEU A 30 0.48 -13.94 1.17
N ILE A 31 0.85 -14.37 2.37
CA ILE A 31 1.06 -15.76 2.72
C ILE A 31 0.22 -16.05 3.95
N HIS A 32 -0.79 -16.89 3.77
CA HIS A 32 -1.47 -17.53 4.88
C HIS A 32 -0.95 -18.96 5.00
N TYR A 33 -0.57 -19.31 6.23
CA TYR A 33 -0.18 -20.66 6.61
C TYR A 33 -1.44 -21.42 7.06
N ASP A 34 -1.57 -22.68 6.69
CA ASP A 34 -2.54 -23.58 7.34
C ASP A 34 -1.98 -24.11 8.66
N GLU A 35 -2.78 -24.95 9.33
CA GLU A 35 -2.40 -25.65 10.56
C GLU A 35 -1.20 -26.61 10.38
N GLU A 36 -0.76 -26.85 9.14
CA GLU A 36 0.41 -27.68 8.78
C GLU A 36 1.61 -26.85 8.27
N ASP A 37 1.62 -25.53 8.49
CA ASP A 37 2.65 -24.58 8.02
C ASP A 37 2.83 -24.52 6.49
N ARG A 38 1.83 -24.92 5.70
CA ARG A 38 1.87 -24.83 4.24
C ARG A 38 1.26 -23.51 3.75
N ILE A 39 1.78 -23.00 2.64
CA ILE A 39 1.26 -21.78 2.00
C ILE A 39 -0.06 -22.10 1.30
N VAL A 40 -1.17 -21.55 1.80
CA VAL A 40 -2.53 -21.93 1.35
C VAL A 40 -3.20 -20.85 0.50
N SER A 41 -2.65 -19.64 0.43
CA SER A 41 -3.25 -18.55 -0.33
C SER A 41 -2.20 -17.73 -1.07
N LYS A 42 -2.54 -17.33 -2.29
CA LYS A 42 -1.83 -16.34 -3.10
C LYS A 42 -2.76 -15.13 -3.23
N GLU A 43 -2.87 -14.36 -2.17
CA GLU A 43 -3.71 -13.16 -2.19
C GLU A 43 -3.15 -12.12 -3.15
N LEU A 44 -4.03 -11.24 -3.63
CA LEU A 44 -3.60 -10.13 -4.47
C LEU A 44 -2.73 -9.18 -3.63
N PRO A 45 -1.61 -8.70 -4.18
CA PRO A 45 -0.72 -7.80 -3.46
C PRO A 45 -1.39 -6.45 -3.25
N GLU A 46 -1.58 -6.06 -1.99
CA GLU A 46 -2.31 -4.85 -1.61
C GLU A 46 -1.49 -3.93 -0.67
N ILE A 47 -1.73 -2.62 -0.75
CA ILE A 47 -1.30 -1.63 0.25
C ILE A 47 -2.54 -1.00 0.88
N HIS A 48 -2.60 -1.08 2.21
CA HIS A 48 -3.60 -0.39 3.03
C HIS A 48 -3.05 0.95 3.48
N ILE A 49 -3.77 2.03 3.17
CA ILE A 49 -3.48 3.39 3.60
C ILE A 49 -4.61 3.86 4.53
N GLY A 50 -4.29 3.94 5.81
CA GLY A 50 -5.16 4.50 6.84
C GLY A 50 -4.99 6.01 6.92
N THR A 51 -6.10 6.73 6.84
CA THR A 51 -6.17 8.17 7.09
C THR A 51 -6.95 8.43 8.37
N ALA A 52 -6.92 9.67 8.88
CA ALA A 52 -7.69 10.07 10.06
C ALA A 52 -9.23 9.88 9.92
N LYS A 53 -9.75 9.70 8.70
CA LYS A 53 -11.20 9.55 8.43
C LYS A 53 -11.61 8.21 7.86
N THR A 54 -10.72 7.54 7.12
CA THR A 54 -11.05 6.33 6.35
C THR A 54 -9.80 5.54 6.01
N SER A 55 -9.97 4.29 5.56
CA SER A 55 -8.91 3.43 5.07
C SER A 55 -9.13 3.09 3.60
N PHE A 56 -8.06 3.09 2.82
CA PHE A 56 -8.06 2.71 1.41
C PHE A 56 -7.20 1.47 1.19
N ALA A 57 -7.65 0.53 0.36
CA ALA A 57 -6.86 -0.61 -0.08
C ALA A 57 -6.55 -0.45 -1.59
N PHE A 58 -5.27 -0.58 -1.94
CA PHE A 58 -4.80 -0.45 -3.32
C PHE A 58 -4.21 -1.78 -3.78
N LEU A 59 -4.84 -2.38 -4.79
CA LEU A 59 -4.44 -3.65 -5.40
C LEU A 59 -3.34 -3.43 -6.45
N PHE A 60 -2.36 -4.32 -6.49
CA PHE A 60 -1.26 -4.31 -7.45
C PHE A 60 -1.27 -5.60 -8.27
N HIS A 61 -0.61 -5.59 -9.42
CA HIS A 61 -0.57 -6.75 -10.32
C HIS A 61 0.32 -7.86 -9.74
N ASP A 62 1.41 -7.47 -9.07
CA ASP A 62 2.38 -8.38 -8.49
C ASP A 62 3.04 -7.76 -7.24
N ALA A 63 3.70 -8.63 -6.46
CA ALA A 63 4.34 -8.24 -5.20
C ALA A 63 5.49 -7.24 -5.41
N GLN A 64 6.21 -7.33 -6.52
CA GLN A 64 7.32 -6.43 -6.84
C GLN A 64 6.82 -5.01 -7.10
N GLN A 65 5.69 -4.87 -7.82
CA GLN A 65 5.02 -3.60 -8.07
C GLN A 65 4.50 -2.98 -6.77
N ARG A 66 3.88 -3.79 -5.91
CA ARG A 66 3.44 -3.37 -4.57
C ARG A 66 4.61 -2.89 -3.72
N ASP A 67 5.70 -3.65 -3.65
CA ASP A 67 6.84 -3.33 -2.80
C ASP A 67 7.58 -2.08 -3.28
N SER A 68 7.71 -1.92 -4.61
CA SER A 68 8.24 -0.70 -5.22
C SER A 68 7.34 0.52 -4.92
N ALA A 69 6.02 0.35 -5.04
CA ALA A 69 5.06 1.39 -4.67
C ALA A 69 5.17 1.74 -3.18
N LEU A 70 5.19 0.75 -2.29
CA LEU A 70 5.31 0.94 -0.84
C LEU A 70 6.57 1.71 -0.48
N LYS A 71 7.74 1.34 -1.04
CA LYS A 71 8.99 2.07 -0.82
C LYS A 71 8.89 3.53 -1.27
N ASN A 72 8.33 3.78 -2.44
CA ASN A 72 8.14 5.14 -2.96
C ASN A 72 7.19 5.95 -2.05
N LEU A 73 6.10 5.34 -1.59
CA LEU A 73 5.15 5.97 -0.67
C LEU A 73 5.81 6.34 0.66
N LEU A 74 6.57 5.41 1.27
CA LEU A 74 7.28 5.66 2.52
C LEU A 74 8.34 6.75 2.36
N SER A 75 9.04 6.81 1.21
CA SER A 75 9.96 7.90 0.89
C SER A 75 9.25 9.25 0.87
N ILE A 76 8.10 9.36 0.21
CA ILE A 76 7.31 10.61 0.15
C ILE A 76 6.80 11.05 1.52
N LEU A 77 6.51 10.11 2.43
CA LEU A 77 6.02 10.39 3.78
C LEU A 77 7.14 10.73 4.77
N GLY A 78 8.37 10.28 4.51
CA GLY A 78 9.56 10.56 5.32
C GLY A 78 10.30 11.85 4.95
N GLU A 79 9.95 12.47 3.81
CA GLU A 79 10.38 13.82 3.40
C GLU A 79 9.65 14.93 4.18
#